data_AF-A0A1F2TZI3-F1
#
_entry.id   AF-A0A1F2TZI3-F1
#
_cell.length_a   1.000
_cell.length_b   1.000
_cell.length_c   1.000
_cell.angle_alpha   90.00
_cell.angle_beta   90.00
_cell.angle_gamma   90.00
#
_symmetry.space_group_name_H-M   'P 1'
#
loop_
_entity.id
_entity.type
_entity.pdbx_description
1 polymer ?
#
loop_
_entity_poly.entity_id
_entity_poly.type
_entity_poly.pdbx_seq_one_letter_code
_entity_poly.pdbx_strand_id
1 'polypeptide(L)'
;MVPTGIGRRSLAICAIVLALTVWAVPAHAQGATTGALKGRVVDAQNKPVDGANITILMSGDRNLKLETKSRKGGDYMQVGVAPGDYTVTAEKGGLSQSFRVRVALGDPLVVNFVLKPGGAAGAMSKEEAAKEAARVEGIKAKFAEAATMSNEGKYDEAIAKFTEVMADVPNCMECYLNIGAVYTQKKEYDKAEEAYRKALEIKPDAPDAYNGLATIYNQQKKFKEAQEMSAEASKRAAAATGGVGNPDALYNQGVIAWNANDFQGALEHFSNAVKAKPDHAEGHFMLGKVYLNLGKLAEAAGEFQTYTKVAPTGPNAKEAQANYEALKSYIK
;
A
#
# COMPACT_ATOMS: atom_id res chain seq x y z
N MET A 1 2.92 -34.40 -75.09
CA MET A 1 3.16 -35.42 -74.05
C MET A 1 2.69 -34.84 -72.71
N VAL A 2 1.59 -35.38 -72.20
CA VAL A 2 0.98 -35.28 -70.84
C VAL A 2 1.41 -36.57 -70.10
N PRO A 3 1.54 -36.70 -68.76
CA PRO A 3 0.72 -36.14 -67.65
C PRO A 3 1.50 -35.42 -66.53
N THR A 4 1.00 -34.39 -65.83
CA THR A 4 -0.11 -34.25 -64.83
C THR A 4 0.03 -35.09 -63.55
N GLY A 5 0.05 -34.40 -62.39
CA GLY A 5 -0.04 -34.99 -61.06
C GLY A 5 -0.23 -33.93 -59.95
N ILE A 6 -1.47 -33.48 -59.79
CA ILE A 6 -1.97 -32.61 -58.72
C ILE A 6 -1.99 -33.39 -57.39
N GLY A 7 -1.57 -32.77 -56.29
CA GLY A 7 -1.69 -33.32 -54.94
C GLY A 7 -2.01 -32.25 -53.90
N ARG A 8 -3.29 -31.91 -53.76
CA ARG A 8 -3.87 -31.22 -52.60
C ARG A 8 -3.46 -31.94 -51.32
N ARG A 9 -2.85 -31.25 -50.35
CA ARG A 9 -2.83 -31.72 -48.95
C ARG A 9 -3.77 -30.86 -48.12
N SER A 10 -4.88 -31.52 -47.78
CA SER A 10 -5.98 -31.06 -46.96
C SER A 10 -5.54 -30.63 -45.57
N LEU A 11 -6.26 -29.65 -45.02
CA LEU A 11 -6.37 -29.42 -43.58
C LEU A 11 -6.62 -30.75 -42.86
N ALA A 12 -5.79 -31.04 -41.86
CA ALA A 12 -6.13 -31.97 -40.79
C ALA A 12 -5.81 -31.25 -39.47
N ILE A 13 -6.86 -30.72 -38.85
CA ILE A 13 -6.90 -30.27 -37.46
C ILE A 13 -6.63 -31.51 -36.61
N CYS A 14 -5.41 -31.68 -36.12
CA CYS A 14 -5.11 -32.65 -35.07
C CYS A 14 -5.42 -32.02 -33.73
N ALA A 15 -6.54 -32.44 -33.15
CA ALA A 15 -6.86 -32.20 -31.75
C ALA A 15 -5.75 -32.78 -30.87
N ILE A 16 -5.04 -31.92 -30.15
CA ILE A 16 -4.16 -32.32 -29.05
C ILE A 16 -5.07 -32.75 -27.91
N VAL A 17 -5.34 -34.05 -27.81
CA VAL A 17 -5.88 -34.67 -26.60
C VAL A 17 -4.74 -34.70 -25.59
N LEU A 18 -4.71 -33.71 -24.71
CA LEU A 18 -3.91 -33.72 -23.48
C LEU A 18 -4.43 -34.87 -22.61
N ALA A 19 -3.75 -36.01 -22.68
CA ALA A 19 -3.93 -37.11 -21.75
C ALA A 19 -3.48 -36.63 -20.36
N LEU A 20 -4.42 -36.07 -19.58
CA LEU A 20 -4.25 -35.89 -18.15
C LEU A 20 -4.25 -37.27 -17.51
N THR A 21 -3.06 -37.86 -17.38
CA THR A 21 -2.86 -38.99 -16.46
C THR A 21 -3.02 -38.44 -15.05
N VAL A 22 -4.23 -38.56 -14.51
CA VAL A 22 -4.51 -38.39 -13.09
C VAL A 22 -3.73 -39.49 -12.37
N TRP A 23 -2.56 -39.15 -11.85
CA TRP A 23 -1.98 -39.93 -10.77
C TRP A 23 -2.97 -39.83 -9.63
N ALA A 24 -3.63 -40.94 -9.32
CA ALA A 24 -4.39 -41.10 -8.10
C ALA A 24 -3.40 -40.95 -6.93
N VAL A 25 -3.23 -39.72 -6.46
CA VAL A 25 -2.49 -39.45 -5.24
C VAL A 25 -3.27 -40.17 -4.13
N PRO A 26 -2.63 -41.07 -3.38
CA PRO A 26 -3.30 -41.76 -2.28
C PRO A 26 -3.90 -40.70 -1.33
N ALA A 27 -5.15 -40.88 -0.89
CA ALA A 27 -5.91 -39.92 -0.07
C ALA A 27 -5.22 -39.46 1.24
N HIS A 28 -4.07 -40.05 1.56
CA HIS A 28 -3.22 -39.81 2.71
C HIS A 28 -2.20 -38.68 2.45
N ALA A 29 -1.98 -38.25 1.20
CA ALA A 29 -1.06 -37.16 0.87
C ALA A 29 -1.74 -35.80 0.61
N GLN A 30 -3.08 -35.71 0.62
CA GLN A 30 -3.81 -34.43 0.59
C GLN A 30 -3.93 -33.78 1.98
N GLY A 31 -3.61 -34.51 3.06
CA GLY A 31 -3.69 -34.01 4.44
C GLY A 31 -2.49 -33.19 4.91
N ALA A 32 -1.41 -33.08 4.12
CA ALA A 32 -0.13 -32.54 4.57
C ALA A 32 0.12 -31.06 4.21
N THR A 33 -0.73 -30.44 3.39
CA THR A 33 -0.52 -29.05 2.90
C THR A 33 -1.50 -28.02 3.45
N THR A 34 -2.46 -28.46 4.27
CA THR A 34 -3.47 -27.58 4.88
C THR A 34 -3.69 -27.97 6.34
N GLY A 35 -3.99 -26.99 7.20
CA GLY A 35 -4.41 -27.22 8.57
C GLY A 35 -5.90 -27.59 8.67
N ALA A 36 -6.34 -27.82 9.90
CA ALA A 36 -7.73 -28.13 10.21
C ALA A 36 -8.16 -27.49 11.53
N LEU A 37 -9.47 -27.27 11.66
CA LEU A 37 -10.12 -26.91 12.92
C LEU A 37 -11.11 -28.01 13.29
N LYS A 38 -11.25 -28.27 14.59
CA LYS A 38 -12.32 -29.10 15.13
C LYS A 38 -12.80 -28.53 16.47
N GLY A 39 -13.95 -28.95 16.93
CA GLY A 39 -14.40 -28.62 18.27
C GLY A 39 -15.86 -28.92 18.49
N ARG A 40 -16.41 -28.42 19.58
CA ARG A 40 -17.81 -28.60 19.98
C ARG A 40 -18.48 -27.27 20.24
N VAL A 41 -19.73 -27.17 19.80
CA VAL A 41 -20.64 -26.05 20.05
C VAL A 41 -21.69 -26.48 21.07
N VAL A 42 -21.77 -25.77 22.18
CA VAL A 42 -22.76 -25.96 23.25
C VAL A 42 -23.49 -24.66 23.56
N ASP A 43 -24.64 -24.73 24.24
CA ASP A 43 -25.33 -23.57 24.80
C ASP A 43 -24.79 -23.20 26.19
N ALA A 44 -25.37 -22.16 26.81
CA ALA A 44 -24.98 -21.70 28.16
C ALA A 44 -25.21 -22.76 29.26
N GLN A 45 -26.03 -23.78 29.02
CA GLN A 45 -26.28 -24.92 29.91
C GLN A 45 -25.40 -26.13 29.54
N ASN A 46 -24.40 -25.94 28.68
CA ASN A 46 -23.48 -26.96 28.19
C ASN A 46 -24.16 -28.08 27.39
N LYS A 47 -25.37 -27.84 26.86
CA LYS A 47 -26.05 -28.78 25.97
C LYS A 47 -25.56 -28.59 24.53
N PRO A 48 -25.33 -29.69 23.78
CA PRO A 48 -24.86 -29.57 22.41
C PRO A 48 -25.82 -28.83 21.48
N VAL A 49 -25.27 -27.96 20.64
CA VAL A 49 -26.03 -27.21 19.63
C VAL A 49 -25.82 -27.88 18.27
N ASP A 50 -26.82 -28.60 17.79
CA ASP A 50 -26.84 -29.18 16.44
C ASP A 50 -27.02 -28.07 15.38
N GLY A 51 -26.40 -28.18 14.21
CA GLY A 51 -26.62 -27.26 13.09
C GLY A 51 -26.31 -25.78 13.34
N ALA A 52 -25.41 -25.45 14.27
CA ALA A 52 -24.85 -24.11 14.36
C ALA A 52 -23.94 -23.86 13.14
N ASN A 53 -23.99 -22.65 12.57
CA ASN A 53 -23.11 -22.26 11.48
C ASN A 53 -21.75 -21.86 12.06
N ILE A 54 -20.65 -22.42 11.54
CA ILE A 54 -19.29 -22.05 11.89
C ILE A 54 -18.64 -21.40 10.67
N THR A 55 -18.31 -20.11 10.79
CA THR A 55 -17.65 -19.30 9.77
C THR A 55 -16.19 -19.10 10.14
N ILE A 56 -15.27 -19.42 9.24
CA ILE A 56 -13.82 -19.27 9.40
C ILE A 56 -13.36 -18.23 8.36
N LEU A 57 -13.02 -17.03 8.83
CA LEU A 57 -12.63 -15.91 7.99
C LEU A 57 -11.14 -15.58 8.21
N MET A 58 -10.35 -15.60 7.14
CA MET A 58 -8.93 -15.21 7.22
C MET A 58 -8.83 -13.72 7.58
N SER A 59 -7.92 -13.39 8.50
CA SER A 59 -7.66 -12.00 8.91
C SER A 59 -6.70 -11.35 7.91
N GLY A 60 -7.09 -10.25 7.25
CA GLY A 60 -6.28 -9.52 6.26
C GLY A 60 -6.96 -9.33 4.89
N ASP A 61 -6.20 -8.91 3.87
CA ASP A 61 -6.69 -8.53 2.52
C ASP A 61 -7.13 -9.68 1.60
N ARG A 62 -7.20 -10.93 2.12
CA ARG A 62 -7.66 -12.09 1.35
C ARG A 62 -9.08 -12.46 1.73
N ASN A 63 -9.97 -12.50 0.74
CA ASN A 63 -11.38 -12.92 0.88
C ASN A 63 -11.54 -14.45 1.05
N LEU A 64 -10.71 -15.13 1.87
CA LEU A 64 -10.92 -16.55 2.17
C LEU A 64 -11.91 -16.71 3.30
N LYS A 65 -13.13 -17.13 2.95
CA LYS A 65 -14.21 -17.49 3.87
C LYS A 65 -14.55 -18.95 3.69
N LEU A 66 -14.50 -19.72 4.77
CA LEU A 66 -14.94 -21.12 4.83
C LEU A 66 -16.12 -21.23 5.79
N GLU A 67 -17.05 -22.13 5.51
CA GLU A 67 -18.21 -22.37 6.34
C GLU A 67 -18.41 -23.87 6.56
N THR A 68 -18.77 -24.23 7.79
CA THR A 68 -19.18 -25.59 8.16
C THR A 68 -20.31 -25.52 9.19
N LYS A 69 -20.87 -26.67 9.57
CA LYS A 69 -21.93 -26.74 10.58
C LYS A 69 -21.61 -27.76 11.66
N SER A 70 -22.07 -27.51 12.87
CA SER A 70 -22.04 -28.53 13.92
C SER A 70 -23.01 -29.66 13.58
N ARG A 71 -22.62 -30.88 13.94
CA ARG A 71 -23.39 -32.11 13.74
C ARG A 71 -24.30 -32.37 14.94
N LYS A 72 -25.15 -33.39 14.83
CA LYS A 72 -25.90 -33.95 15.95
C LYS A 72 -24.92 -34.40 17.05
N GLY A 73 -24.91 -33.70 18.18
CA GLY A 73 -23.90 -33.84 19.24
C GLY A 73 -23.00 -32.61 19.44
N GLY A 74 -23.17 -31.56 18.63
CA GLY A 74 -22.49 -30.26 18.74
C GLY A 74 -21.11 -30.22 18.11
N ASP A 75 -20.56 -31.36 17.68
CA ASP A 75 -19.21 -31.47 17.15
C ASP A 75 -19.11 -30.92 15.72
N TYR A 76 -18.00 -30.28 15.38
CA TYR A 76 -17.72 -29.82 14.01
C TYR A 76 -16.25 -30.06 13.64
N MET A 77 -15.98 -30.11 12.34
CA MET A 77 -14.62 -30.18 11.80
C MET A 77 -14.55 -29.50 10.43
N GLN A 78 -13.51 -28.70 10.22
CA GLN A 78 -13.15 -28.11 8.95
C GLN A 78 -11.72 -28.52 8.60
N VAL A 79 -11.56 -29.19 7.47
CA VAL A 79 -10.25 -29.50 6.86
C VAL A 79 -9.97 -28.55 5.71
N GLY A 80 -8.72 -28.47 5.24
CA GLY A 80 -8.39 -27.61 4.09
C GLY A 80 -8.17 -26.14 4.47
N VAL A 81 -7.89 -25.84 5.74
CA VAL A 81 -7.70 -24.47 6.21
C VAL A 81 -6.24 -24.10 6.02
N ALA A 82 -5.95 -23.12 5.17
CA ALA A 82 -4.58 -22.67 4.97
C ALA A 82 -3.96 -22.19 6.32
N PRO A 83 -2.63 -22.32 6.52
CA PRO A 83 -1.99 -21.75 7.69
C PRO A 83 -2.15 -20.23 7.73
N GLY A 84 -2.41 -19.65 8.89
CA GLY A 84 -2.60 -18.21 9.05
C GLY A 84 -3.47 -17.81 10.23
N ASP A 85 -3.78 -16.52 10.32
CA ASP A 85 -4.64 -15.95 11.36
C ASP A 85 -6.09 -15.85 10.89
N TYR A 86 -7.02 -16.30 11.72
CA TYR A 86 -8.44 -16.40 11.40
C TYR A 86 -9.30 -15.85 12.52
N THR A 87 -10.44 -15.28 12.14
CA THR A 87 -11.59 -15.13 13.05
C THR A 87 -12.56 -16.27 12.79
N VAL A 88 -12.86 -17.05 13.83
CA VAL A 88 -13.78 -18.20 13.76
C VAL A 88 -15.00 -17.89 14.60
N THR A 89 -16.17 -17.96 13.98
CA THR A 89 -17.46 -17.61 14.60
C THR A 89 -18.42 -18.77 14.53
N ALA A 90 -19.01 -19.18 15.65
CA ALA A 90 -20.15 -20.10 15.68
C ALA A 90 -21.43 -19.32 16.00
N GLU A 91 -22.52 -19.60 15.29
CA GLU A 91 -23.81 -18.92 15.52
C GLU A 91 -25.01 -19.85 15.30
N LYS A 92 -26.09 -19.63 16.07
CA LYS A 92 -27.39 -20.24 15.85
C LYS A 92 -28.49 -19.46 16.57
N GLY A 93 -29.56 -19.09 15.84
CA GLY A 93 -30.78 -18.54 16.44
C GLY A 93 -30.56 -17.28 17.29
N GLY A 94 -29.68 -16.36 16.86
CA GLY A 94 -29.36 -15.13 17.59
C GLY A 94 -28.30 -15.28 18.70
N LEU A 95 -27.82 -16.50 18.95
CA LEU A 95 -26.68 -16.78 19.82
C LEU A 95 -25.40 -16.90 18.99
N SER A 96 -24.27 -16.41 19.51
CA SER A 96 -23.00 -16.51 18.81
C SER A 96 -21.80 -16.57 19.74
N GLN A 97 -20.65 -17.04 19.24
CA GLN A 97 -19.34 -16.85 19.85
C GLN A 97 -18.22 -16.79 18.81
N SER A 98 -17.21 -15.93 19.03
CA SER A 98 -16.05 -15.79 18.13
C SER A 98 -14.72 -15.85 18.85
N PHE A 99 -13.71 -16.39 18.16
CA PHE A 99 -12.32 -16.38 18.59
C PHE A 99 -11.40 -15.94 17.46
N ARG A 100 -10.34 -15.20 17.79
CA ARG A 100 -9.18 -15.06 16.91
C ARG A 100 -8.24 -16.22 17.18
N VAL A 101 -7.84 -16.92 16.13
CA VAL A 101 -6.99 -18.11 16.23
C VAL A 101 -5.93 -18.12 15.15
N ARG A 102 -4.82 -18.82 15.41
CA ARG A 102 -3.79 -19.09 14.41
C ARG A 102 -3.81 -20.58 14.04
N VAL A 103 -4.01 -20.87 12.77
CA VAL A 103 -4.01 -22.23 12.22
C VAL A 103 -2.61 -22.54 11.70
N ALA A 104 -2.07 -23.68 12.11
CA ALA A 104 -0.79 -24.21 11.65
C ALA A 104 -1.00 -25.52 10.86
N LEU A 105 0.04 -25.96 10.15
CA LEU A 105 0.07 -27.31 9.57
C LEU A 105 0.21 -28.35 10.68
N GLY A 106 -0.43 -29.51 10.51
CA GLY A 106 -0.37 -30.61 11.49
C GLY A 106 -1.70 -30.85 12.19
N ASP A 107 -1.66 -31.06 13.51
CA ASP A 107 -2.83 -31.45 14.29
C ASP A 107 -3.96 -30.41 14.21
N PRO A 108 -5.24 -30.86 14.10
CA PRO A 108 -6.36 -29.93 14.04
C PRO A 108 -6.46 -29.06 15.29
N LEU A 109 -6.51 -27.75 15.10
CA LEU A 109 -6.72 -26.80 16.17
C LEU A 109 -8.11 -26.99 16.79
N VAL A 110 -8.15 -27.14 18.12
CA VAL A 110 -9.41 -27.32 18.85
C VAL A 110 -9.98 -25.96 19.24
N VAL A 111 -11.20 -25.65 18.79
CA VAL A 111 -11.92 -24.43 19.13
C VAL A 111 -13.34 -24.80 19.57
N ASN A 112 -13.62 -24.64 20.87
CA ASN A 112 -14.93 -24.97 21.45
C ASN A 112 -15.73 -23.69 21.71
N PHE A 113 -17.03 -23.74 21.45
CA PHE A 113 -17.94 -22.61 21.57
C PHE A 113 -19.02 -22.89 22.62
N VAL A 114 -19.31 -21.88 23.44
CA VAL A 114 -20.47 -21.76 24.30
C VAL A 114 -21.30 -20.61 23.76
N LEU A 115 -22.35 -20.92 23.01
CA LEU A 115 -23.21 -19.92 22.40
C LEU A 115 -23.97 -19.17 23.49
N LYS A 116 -23.74 -17.86 23.52
CA LYS A 116 -24.44 -16.92 24.40
C LYS A 116 -25.14 -15.88 23.53
N PRO A 117 -26.21 -15.25 24.05
CA PRO A 117 -26.77 -14.06 23.41
C PRO A 117 -25.65 -13.03 23.20
N GLY A 118 -25.40 -12.65 21.95
CA GLY A 118 -24.43 -11.61 21.60
C GLY A 118 -22.94 -11.94 21.82
N GLY A 119 -22.51 -13.20 21.69
CA GLY A 119 -21.16 -13.61 22.08
C GLY A 119 -20.08 -13.67 21.00
N ALA A 120 -20.34 -13.37 19.73
CA ALA A 120 -19.27 -13.03 18.78
C ALA A 120 -18.75 -11.62 19.08
N ALA A 121 -17.55 -11.25 18.63
CA ALA A 121 -17.33 -9.84 18.28
C ALA A 121 -18.52 -9.46 17.38
N GLY A 122 -19.45 -8.67 17.92
CA GLY A 122 -20.86 -8.77 17.57
C GLY A 122 -21.08 -8.76 16.07
N ALA A 123 -21.83 -9.74 15.56
CA ALA A 123 -22.68 -9.44 14.42
C ALA A 123 -23.66 -8.38 14.95
N MET A 124 -23.24 -7.12 14.81
CA MET A 124 -24.02 -5.95 15.18
C MET A 124 -25.43 -6.16 14.63
N SER A 125 -26.46 -5.85 15.42
CA SER A 125 -27.81 -5.80 14.85
C SER A 125 -27.77 -4.92 13.60
N LYS A 126 -28.65 -5.15 12.61
CA LYS A 126 -28.67 -4.30 11.40
C LYS A 126 -28.71 -2.81 11.73
N GLU A 127 -29.36 -2.45 12.84
CA GLU A 127 -29.43 -1.10 13.36
C GLU A 127 -28.09 -0.62 13.94
N GLU A 128 -27.41 -1.42 14.76
CA GLU A 128 -26.10 -1.07 15.30
C GLU A 128 -25.05 -1.00 14.17
N ALA A 129 -25.07 -1.94 13.23
CA ALA A 129 -24.20 -1.96 12.05
C ALA A 129 -24.38 -0.69 11.21
N ALA A 130 -25.63 -0.26 11.02
CA ALA A 130 -25.95 0.99 10.33
C ALA A 130 -25.46 2.21 11.12
N LYS A 131 -25.61 2.22 12.45
CA LYS A 131 -25.11 3.30 13.31
C LYS A 131 -23.59 3.41 13.28
N GLU A 132 -22.86 2.29 13.31
CA GLU A 132 -21.40 2.30 13.21
C GLU A 132 -20.93 2.66 11.81
N ALA A 133 -21.60 2.17 10.75
CA ALA A 133 -21.30 2.59 9.39
C ALA A 133 -21.48 4.10 9.22
N ALA A 134 -22.58 4.66 9.73
CA ALA A 134 -22.82 6.11 9.73
C ALA A 134 -21.79 6.87 10.56
N ARG A 135 -21.36 6.33 11.71
CA ARG A 135 -20.29 6.91 12.53
C ARG A 135 -18.97 6.97 11.74
N VAL A 136 -18.58 5.85 11.12
CA VAL A 136 -17.35 5.75 10.31
C VAL A 136 -17.41 6.68 9.09
N GLU A 137 -18.56 6.77 8.43
CA GLU A 137 -18.77 7.70 7.32
C GLU A 137 -18.64 9.16 7.78
N GLY A 138 -19.23 9.50 8.94
CA GLY A 138 -19.08 10.82 9.55
C GLY A 138 -17.62 11.17 9.87
N ILE A 139 -16.84 10.22 10.38
CA ILE A 139 -15.40 10.41 10.63
C ILE A 139 -14.63 10.66 9.32
N LYS A 140 -14.89 9.87 8.28
CA LYS A 140 -14.29 10.05 6.96
C LYS A 140 -14.63 11.42 6.36
N ALA A 141 -15.89 11.85 6.50
CA ALA A 141 -16.33 13.16 6.05
C ALA A 141 -15.58 14.30 6.79
N LYS A 142 -15.47 14.23 8.12
CA LYS A 142 -14.68 15.20 8.90
C LYS A 142 -13.22 15.24 8.47
N PHE A 143 -12.61 14.07 8.20
CA PHE A 143 -11.22 14.01 7.72
C PHE A 143 -11.07 14.66 6.34
N ALA A 144 -11.98 14.37 5.40
CA ALA A 144 -11.96 14.96 4.06
C ALA A 144 -12.19 16.47 4.08
N GLU A 145 -13.06 16.96 4.98
CA GLU A 145 -13.27 18.38 5.24
C GLU A 145 -11.97 19.04 5.74
N ALA A 146 -11.30 18.43 6.72
CA ALA A 146 -10.00 18.91 7.23
C ALA A 146 -8.93 18.99 6.13
N ALA A 147 -8.85 17.96 5.27
CA ALA A 147 -7.93 17.95 4.13
C ALA A 147 -8.27 19.06 3.11
N THR A 148 -9.55 19.32 2.88
CA THR A 148 -10.01 20.41 2.00
C THR A 148 -9.63 21.78 2.58
N MET A 149 -9.89 22.01 3.87
CA MET A 149 -9.47 23.23 4.57
C MET A 149 -7.95 23.45 4.48
N SER A 150 -7.16 22.39 4.63
CA SER A 150 -5.70 22.45 4.44
C SER A 150 -5.33 22.92 3.04
N ASN A 151 -5.95 22.36 1.99
CA ASN A 151 -5.70 22.75 0.59
C ASN A 151 -6.14 24.20 0.27
N GLU A 152 -7.18 24.69 0.95
CA GLU A 152 -7.66 26.07 0.84
C GLU A 152 -6.81 27.07 1.64
N GLY A 153 -5.82 26.61 2.40
CA GLY A 153 -4.97 27.46 3.25
C GLY A 153 -5.61 27.83 4.59
N LYS A 154 -6.76 27.25 4.96
CA LYS A 154 -7.43 27.42 6.25
C LYS A 154 -6.78 26.53 7.31
N TYR A 155 -5.51 26.81 7.59
CA TYR A 155 -4.63 25.91 8.32
C TYR A 155 -5.07 25.64 9.76
N ASP A 156 -5.46 26.67 10.50
CA ASP A 156 -5.86 26.50 11.91
C ASP A 156 -7.19 25.74 12.03
N GLU A 157 -8.13 25.98 11.11
CA GLU A 157 -9.38 25.22 11.01
C GLU A 157 -9.11 23.75 10.65
N ALA A 158 -8.20 23.50 9.70
CA ALA A 158 -7.80 22.14 9.33
C ALA A 158 -7.21 21.37 10.52
N ILE A 159 -6.29 21.98 11.29
CA ILE A 159 -5.70 21.36 12.48
C ILE A 159 -6.76 21.06 13.54
N ALA A 160 -7.66 22.02 13.81
CA ALA A 160 -8.77 21.81 14.73
C ALA A 160 -9.65 20.62 14.28
N LYS A 161 -9.94 20.54 12.98
CA LYS A 161 -10.76 19.47 12.42
C LYS A 161 -10.09 18.10 12.45
N PHE A 162 -8.79 18.01 12.15
CA PHE A 162 -8.03 16.77 12.36
C PHE A 162 -8.00 16.37 13.84
N THR A 163 -7.97 17.34 14.76
CA THR A 163 -8.04 17.09 16.20
C THR A 163 -9.40 16.51 16.62
N GLU A 164 -10.51 16.99 16.03
CA GLU A 164 -11.82 16.36 16.20
C GLU A 164 -11.83 14.91 15.72
N VAL A 165 -11.21 14.61 14.57
CA VAL A 165 -11.10 13.24 14.06
C VAL A 165 -10.33 12.36 15.05
N MET A 166 -9.27 12.87 15.67
CA MET A 166 -8.47 12.14 16.66
C MET A 166 -9.24 11.82 17.95
N ALA A 167 -10.28 12.58 18.28
CA ALA A 167 -11.17 12.25 19.40
C ALA A 167 -12.01 10.99 19.11
N ASP A 168 -12.41 10.80 17.85
CA ASP A 168 -13.15 9.62 17.38
C ASP A 168 -12.24 8.44 17.01
N VAL A 169 -11.01 8.73 16.59
CA VAL A 169 -9.98 7.77 16.16
C VAL A 169 -8.67 8.05 16.91
N PRO A 170 -8.52 7.54 18.15
CA PRO A 170 -7.26 7.61 18.87
C PRO A 170 -6.14 6.97 18.03
N ASN A 171 -4.96 7.60 18.00
CA ASN A 171 -3.82 7.17 17.18
C ASN A 171 -4.07 7.22 15.65
N CYS A 172 -4.82 8.21 15.17
CA CYS A 172 -4.94 8.49 13.74
C CYS A 172 -3.60 8.98 13.15
N MET A 173 -2.81 8.06 12.58
CA MET A 173 -1.51 8.35 11.97
C MET A 173 -1.64 9.35 10.81
N GLU A 174 -2.66 9.18 9.97
CA GLU A 174 -2.95 10.05 8.83
C GLU A 174 -3.30 11.48 9.28
N CYS A 175 -3.94 11.64 10.45
CA CYS A 175 -4.23 12.95 11.02
C CYS A 175 -2.93 13.67 11.40
N TYR A 176 -1.99 12.98 12.05
CA TYR A 176 -0.68 13.54 12.37
C TYR A 176 0.16 13.86 11.13
N LEU A 177 0.10 13.05 10.07
CA LEU A 177 0.75 13.37 8.79
C LEU A 177 0.22 14.68 8.20
N ASN A 178 -1.10 14.86 8.17
CA ASN A 178 -1.72 16.05 7.60
C ASN A 178 -1.48 17.28 8.48
N ILE A 179 -1.56 17.15 9.80
CA ILE A 179 -1.19 18.23 10.74
C ILE A 179 0.28 18.63 10.54
N GLY A 180 1.18 17.66 10.39
CA GLY A 180 2.58 17.91 10.06
C GLY A 180 2.73 18.69 8.76
N ALA A 181 2.02 18.30 7.70
CA ALA A 181 2.02 18.99 6.42
C ALA A 181 1.50 20.44 6.53
N VAL A 182 0.43 20.64 7.29
CA VAL A 182 -0.10 21.99 7.57
C VAL A 182 0.94 22.84 8.29
N TYR A 183 1.57 22.33 9.35
CA TYR A 183 2.63 23.08 10.04
C TYR A 183 3.85 23.33 9.15
N THR A 184 4.19 22.42 8.24
CA THR A 184 5.22 22.65 7.21
C THR A 184 4.86 23.85 6.34
N GLN A 185 3.62 23.96 5.87
CA GLN A 185 3.17 25.11 5.06
C GLN A 185 3.16 26.43 5.84
N LYS A 186 2.82 26.38 7.14
CA LYS A 186 2.95 27.52 8.06
C LYS A 186 4.39 27.88 8.41
N LYS A 187 5.37 27.06 7.99
CA LYS A 187 6.80 27.14 8.38
C LYS A 187 7.03 27.03 9.90
N GLU A 188 6.08 26.44 10.62
CA GLU A 188 6.19 26.11 12.05
C GLU A 188 6.88 24.76 12.19
N TYR A 189 8.15 24.69 11.81
CA TYR A 189 8.87 23.43 11.60
C TYR A 189 8.99 22.55 12.84
N ASP A 190 9.13 23.13 14.03
CA ASP A 190 9.25 22.35 15.27
C ASP A 190 7.95 21.58 15.56
N LYS A 191 6.79 22.19 15.31
CA LYS A 191 5.48 21.52 15.44
C LYS A 191 5.24 20.51 14.33
N ALA A 192 5.71 20.80 13.12
CA ALA A 192 5.67 19.84 12.02
C ALA A 192 6.48 18.58 12.35
N GLU A 193 7.70 18.75 12.88
CA GLU A 193 8.54 17.65 13.32
C GLU A 193 7.86 16.81 14.41
N GLU A 194 7.28 17.45 15.43
CA GLU A 194 6.54 16.75 16.48
C GLU A 194 5.40 15.90 15.89
N ALA A 195 4.60 16.47 14.98
CA ALA A 195 3.49 15.76 14.35
C ALA A 195 3.96 14.56 13.50
N TYR A 196 4.99 14.74 12.66
CA TYR A 196 5.53 13.61 11.88
C TYR A 196 6.14 12.53 12.78
N ARG A 197 6.80 12.91 13.88
CA ARG A 197 7.32 11.94 14.87
C ARG A 197 6.19 11.19 15.57
N LYS A 198 5.07 11.85 15.90
CA LYS A 198 3.87 11.19 16.42
C LYS A 198 3.30 10.18 15.43
N ALA A 199 3.26 10.51 14.14
CA ALA A 199 2.88 9.55 13.10
C ALA A 199 3.81 8.31 13.10
N LEU A 200 5.12 8.50 13.29
CA LEU A 200 6.11 7.42 13.39
C LEU A 200 6.04 6.61 14.69
N GLU A 201 5.64 7.22 15.81
CA GLU A 201 5.34 6.49 17.05
C GLU A 201 4.19 5.50 16.85
N ILE A 202 3.17 5.90 16.08
CA ILE A 202 2.01 5.06 15.76
C ILE A 202 2.38 3.98 14.72
N LYS A 203 3.08 4.39 13.65
CA LYS A 203 3.52 3.50 12.58
C LYS A 203 4.98 3.81 12.20
N PRO A 204 5.96 3.05 12.74
CA PRO A 204 7.38 3.26 12.45
C PRO A 204 7.78 3.06 10.98
N ASP A 205 6.92 2.38 10.22
CA ASP A 205 7.08 2.06 8.80
C ASP A 205 6.14 2.91 7.92
N ALA A 206 6.17 4.23 8.13
CA ALA A 206 5.38 5.20 7.37
C ALA A 206 6.31 6.09 6.51
N PRO A 207 6.53 5.76 5.22
CA PRO A 207 7.39 6.53 4.32
C PRO A 207 7.03 8.02 4.25
N ASP A 208 5.74 8.34 4.29
CA ASP A 208 5.24 9.71 4.18
C ASP A 208 5.68 10.59 5.35
N ALA A 209 5.79 10.05 6.57
CA ALA A 209 6.28 10.79 7.72
C ALA A 209 7.77 11.13 7.57
N TYR A 210 8.58 10.18 7.08
CA TYR A 210 9.99 10.43 6.79
C TYR A 210 10.17 11.45 5.65
N ASN A 211 9.34 11.40 4.62
CA ASN A 211 9.33 12.41 3.55
C ASN A 211 8.98 13.81 4.09
N GLY A 212 8.00 13.89 5.01
CA GLY A 212 7.66 15.12 5.72
C GLY A 212 8.85 15.68 6.51
N LEU A 213 9.53 14.83 7.29
CA LEU A 213 10.75 15.19 8.02
C LEU A 213 11.88 15.65 7.09
N ALA A 214 12.12 14.94 5.99
CA ALA A 214 13.12 15.32 5.00
C ALA A 214 12.83 16.70 4.40
N THR A 215 11.55 16.98 4.12
CA THR A 215 11.11 18.26 3.57
C THR A 215 11.38 19.41 4.53
N ILE A 216 11.00 19.28 5.81
CA ILE A 216 11.22 20.35 6.79
C ILE A 216 12.72 20.57 7.05
N TYR A 217 13.52 19.51 7.12
CA TYR A 217 14.97 19.64 7.32
C TYR A 217 15.65 20.30 6.12
N ASN A 218 15.24 19.96 4.90
CA ASN A 218 15.74 20.63 3.69
C ASN A 218 15.41 22.13 3.70
N GLN A 219 14.17 22.51 4.07
CA GLN A 219 13.77 23.92 4.18
C GLN A 219 14.53 24.67 5.28
N GLN A 220 14.88 23.98 6.37
CA GLN A 220 15.74 24.50 7.44
C GLN A 220 17.24 24.48 7.08
N LYS A 221 17.63 24.02 5.88
CA LYS A 221 19.02 23.80 5.44
C LYS A 221 19.81 22.80 6.28
N LYS A 222 19.12 21.93 7.02
CA LYS A 222 19.67 20.77 7.74
C LYS A 222 19.81 19.60 6.75
N PHE A 223 20.73 19.76 5.80
CA PHE A 223 20.78 18.89 4.63
C PHE A 223 21.15 17.44 4.95
N LYS A 224 22.00 17.22 5.94
CA LYS A 224 22.39 15.86 6.35
C LYS A 224 21.19 15.10 6.91
N GLU A 225 20.44 15.74 7.80
CA GLU A 225 19.22 15.18 8.38
C GLU A 225 18.15 14.97 7.30
N ALA A 226 18.05 15.88 6.33
CA ALA A 226 17.14 15.72 5.19
C ALA A 226 17.48 14.49 4.33
N GLN A 227 18.77 14.28 4.03
CA GLN A 227 19.26 13.12 3.29
C GLN A 227 18.98 11.81 4.05
N GLU A 228 19.26 11.78 5.35
CA GLU A 228 19.00 10.62 6.21
C GLU A 228 17.50 10.25 6.21
N MET A 229 16.62 11.24 6.42
CA MET A 229 15.17 10.98 6.43
C MET A 229 14.65 10.57 5.06
N SER A 230 15.13 11.17 3.96
CA SER A 230 14.71 10.78 2.62
C SER A 230 15.19 9.37 2.24
N ALA A 231 16.37 8.95 2.71
CA ALA A 231 16.85 7.58 2.54
C ALA A 231 15.97 6.57 3.32
N GLU A 232 15.59 6.90 4.55
CA GLU A 232 14.70 6.07 5.36
C GLU A 232 13.28 5.96 4.76
N ALA A 233 12.77 7.04 4.14
CA ALA A 233 11.52 7.00 3.39
C ALA A 233 11.60 6.04 2.20
N SER A 234 12.63 6.18 1.36
CA SER A 234 12.85 5.34 0.18
C SER A 234 13.03 3.86 0.53
N LYS A 235 13.78 3.56 1.59
CA LYS A 235 13.99 2.18 2.08
C LYS A 235 12.66 1.49 2.45
N ARG A 236 11.78 2.21 3.13
CA ARG A 236 10.46 1.71 3.56
C ARG A 236 9.48 1.58 2.41
N ALA A 237 9.48 2.56 1.50
CA ALA A 237 8.68 2.48 0.28
C ALA A 237 9.09 1.30 -0.61
N ALA A 238 10.40 1.06 -0.77
CA ALA A 238 10.92 -0.05 -1.57
C ALA A 238 10.58 -1.43 -0.99
N ALA A 239 10.52 -1.55 0.34
CA ALA A 239 10.05 -2.77 0.99
C ALA A 239 8.57 -3.08 0.64
N ALA A 240 7.75 -2.05 0.39
CA ALA A 240 6.35 -2.20 0.00
C ALA A 240 6.15 -2.47 -1.50
N THR A 241 7.07 -2.03 -2.38
CA THR A 241 6.92 -2.12 -3.86
C THR A 241 7.83 -3.15 -4.53
N GLY A 242 8.56 -3.96 -3.76
CA GLY A 242 9.47 -4.96 -4.31
C GLY A 242 10.74 -4.38 -4.94
N GLY A 243 11.19 -3.22 -4.47
CA GLY A 243 12.48 -2.64 -4.84
C GLY A 243 12.49 -1.76 -6.09
N VAL A 244 11.34 -1.48 -6.71
CA VAL A 244 11.28 -0.49 -7.80
C VAL A 244 11.41 0.91 -7.20
N GLY A 245 12.50 1.61 -7.53
CA GLY A 245 12.72 2.98 -7.09
C GLY A 245 11.64 3.92 -7.65
N ASN A 246 10.95 4.63 -6.76
CA ASN A 246 9.96 5.62 -7.14
C ASN A 246 10.69 6.83 -7.78
N PRO A 247 10.41 7.19 -9.05
CA PRO A 247 11.07 8.31 -9.73
C PRO A 247 10.88 9.64 -9.01
N ASP A 248 9.73 9.89 -8.39
CA ASP A 248 9.46 11.13 -7.66
C ASP A 248 10.28 11.19 -6.35
N ALA A 249 10.50 10.05 -5.69
CA ALA A 249 11.36 9.97 -4.51
C ALA A 249 12.83 10.23 -4.87
N LEU A 250 13.31 9.66 -5.98
CA LEU A 250 14.64 9.93 -6.52
C LEU A 250 14.81 11.40 -6.90
N TYR A 251 13.80 12.00 -7.54
CA TYR A 251 13.79 13.43 -7.84
C TYR A 251 13.91 14.27 -6.56
N ASN A 252 13.12 13.98 -5.53
CA ASN A 252 13.17 14.70 -4.26
C ASN A 252 14.53 14.58 -3.56
N GLN A 253 15.17 13.39 -3.61
CA GLN A 253 16.54 13.20 -3.13
C GLN A 253 17.54 14.09 -3.90
N GLY A 254 17.38 14.18 -5.22
CA GLY A 254 18.17 15.08 -6.06
C GLY A 254 17.99 16.55 -5.69
N VAL A 255 16.76 16.98 -5.37
CA VAL A 255 16.48 18.34 -4.90
C VAL A 255 17.16 18.64 -3.56
N ILE A 256 17.16 17.68 -2.62
CA ILE A 256 17.86 17.84 -1.34
C ILE A 256 19.37 17.98 -1.57
N ALA A 257 19.97 17.12 -2.40
CA ALA A 257 21.39 17.19 -2.73
C ALA A 257 21.75 18.50 -3.46
N TRP A 258 20.92 18.93 -4.41
CA TRP A 258 21.07 20.21 -5.11
C TRP A 258 21.08 21.40 -4.14
N ASN A 259 20.12 21.44 -3.21
CA ASN A 259 20.06 22.51 -2.20
C ASN A 259 21.26 22.50 -1.26
N ALA A 260 21.85 21.33 -1.02
CA ALA A 260 23.09 21.16 -0.27
C ALA A 260 24.35 21.57 -1.05
N ASN A 261 24.22 21.96 -2.33
CA ASN A 261 25.31 22.13 -3.29
C ASN A 261 26.13 20.84 -3.53
N ASP A 262 25.57 19.68 -3.19
CA ASP A 262 26.13 18.38 -3.56
C ASP A 262 25.70 18.05 -5.00
N PHE A 263 26.35 18.70 -5.96
CA PHE A 263 26.04 18.53 -7.38
C PHE A 263 26.30 17.12 -7.89
N GLN A 264 27.21 16.37 -7.25
CA GLN A 264 27.49 14.99 -7.62
C GLN A 264 26.39 14.04 -7.13
N GLY A 265 25.91 14.20 -5.89
CA GLY A 265 24.73 13.48 -5.40
C GLY A 265 23.47 13.86 -6.17
N ALA A 266 23.28 15.16 -6.49
CA ALA A 266 22.17 15.61 -7.32
C ALA A 266 22.21 14.97 -8.71
N LEU A 267 23.40 14.89 -9.33
CA LEU A 267 23.62 14.20 -10.60
C LEU A 267 23.14 12.74 -10.53
N GLU A 268 23.58 12.00 -9.52
CA GLU A 268 23.19 10.59 -9.34
C GLU A 268 21.68 10.44 -9.21
N HIS A 269 21.05 11.19 -8.31
CA HIS A 269 19.62 11.05 -8.03
C HIS A 269 18.74 11.49 -9.20
N PHE A 270 19.01 12.64 -9.84
CA PHE A 270 18.24 13.05 -11.01
C PHE A 270 18.45 12.13 -12.21
N SER A 271 19.68 11.61 -12.43
CA SER A 271 19.94 10.60 -13.48
C SER A 271 19.12 9.33 -13.25
N ASN A 272 19.07 8.86 -12.00
CA ASN A 272 18.27 7.69 -11.65
C ASN A 272 16.76 7.95 -11.81
N ALA A 273 16.28 9.17 -11.49
CA ALA A 273 14.88 9.55 -11.66
C ALA A 273 14.48 9.51 -13.15
N VAL A 274 15.25 10.14 -14.04
CA VAL A 274 14.96 10.12 -15.49
C VAL A 274 15.18 8.74 -16.11
N LYS A 275 16.09 7.92 -15.55
CA LYS A 275 16.23 6.52 -15.98
C LYS A 275 15.01 5.68 -15.60
N ALA A 276 14.44 5.90 -14.41
CA ALA A 276 13.23 5.22 -13.95
C ALA A 276 11.98 5.70 -14.70
N LYS A 277 11.94 6.99 -15.05
CA LYS A 277 10.87 7.62 -15.83
C LYS A 277 11.46 8.56 -16.90
N PRO A 278 11.68 8.05 -18.13
CA PRO A 278 12.31 8.82 -19.22
C PRO A 278 11.52 10.05 -19.70
N ASP A 279 10.27 10.21 -19.29
CA ASP A 279 9.45 11.40 -19.56
C ASP A 279 9.27 12.28 -18.29
N HIS A 280 10.14 12.13 -17.29
CA HIS A 280 10.14 12.99 -16.11
C HIS A 280 10.72 14.36 -16.44
N ALA A 281 9.85 15.28 -16.86
CA ALA A 281 10.24 16.62 -17.30
C ALA A 281 11.10 17.36 -16.27
N GLU A 282 10.64 17.51 -15.03
CA GLU A 282 11.37 18.24 -13.99
C GLU A 282 12.74 17.61 -13.68
N GLY A 283 12.84 16.28 -13.77
CA GLY A 283 14.10 15.54 -13.65
C GLY A 283 15.10 15.95 -14.74
N HIS A 284 14.68 15.97 -16.01
CA HIS A 284 15.52 16.45 -17.12
C HIS A 284 15.93 17.92 -16.94
N PHE A 285 15.01 18.78 -16.51
CA PHE A 285 15.34 20.19 -16.27
C PHE A 285 16.41 20.36 -15.19
N MET A 286 16.24 19.70 -14.05
CA MET A 286 17.20 19.77 -12.94
C MET A 286 18.53 19.11 -13.29
N LEU A 287 18.52 18.00 -14.03
CA LEU A 287 19.73 17.34 -14.52
C LEU A 287 20.52 18.25 -15.47
N GLY A 288 19.83 18.99 -16.36
CA GLY A 288 20.46 20.03 -17.19
C GLY A 288 21.14 21.13 -16.36
N LYS A 289 20.49 21.59 -15.28
CA LYS A 289 21.07 22.57 -14.35
C LYS A 289 22.27 22.02 -13.56
N VAL A 290 22.23 20.75 -13.19
CA VAL A 290 23.36 20.05 -12.57
C VAL A 290 24.55 19.98 -13.53
N TYR A 291 24.32 19.56 -14.77
CA TYR A 291 25.38 19.52 -15.77
C TYR A 291 25.99 20.90 -16.05
N LEU A 292 25.19 21.96 -16.07
CA LEU A 292 25.70 23.35 -16.15
C LEU A 292 26.65 23.69 -15.00
N ASN A 293 26.29 23.37 -13.75
CA ASN A 293 27.15 23.64 -12.59
C ASN A 293 28.44 22.80 -12.61
N LEU A 294 28.39 21.62 -13.23
CA LEU A 294 29.54 20.75 -13.43
C LEU A 294 30.36 21.09 -14.69
N GLY A 295 29.97 22.12 -15.47
CA GLY A 295 30.64 22.52 -16.71
C GLY A 295 30.44 21.57 -17.90
N LYS A 296 29.50 20.63 -17.80
CA LYS A 296 29.19 19.61 -18.81
C LYS A 296 28.15 20.13 -19.81
N LEU A 297 28.61 21.04 -20.68
CA LEU A 297 27.71 21.86 -21.51
C LEU A 297 26.94 21.05 -22.57
N ALA A 298 27.56 20.00 -23.13
CA ALA A 298 26.91 19.16 -24.13
C ALA A 298 25.78 18.33 -23.50
N GLU A 299 26.05 17.71 -22.35
CA GLU A 299 25.05 16.96 -21.60
C GLU A 299 23.92 17.88 -21.13
N ALA A 300 24.24 19.07 -20.61
CA ALA A 300 23.25 20.07 -20.24
C ALA A 300 22.32 20.43 -21.41
N ALA A 301 22.87 20.68 -22.60
CA ALA A 301 22.08 20.97 -23.80
C ALA A 301 21.14 19.79 -24.15
N GLY A 302 21.63 18.55 -24.06
CA GLY A 302 20.83 17.35 -24.31
C GLY A 302 19.63 17.22 -23.36
N GLU A 303 19.83 17.49 -22.08
CA GLU A 303 18.77 17.43 -21.08
C GLU A 303 17.71 18.53 -21.26
N PHE A 304 18.14 19.77 -21.53
CA PHE A 304 17.19 20.85 -21.84
C PHE A 304 16.43 20.60 -23.14
N GLN A 305 17.06 20.01 -24.16
CA GLN A 305 16.37 19.58 -25.37
C GLN A 305 15.31 18.51 -25.08
N THR A 306 15.62 17.57 -24.19
CA THR A 306 14.66 16.54 -23.79
C THR A 306 13.48 17.16 -23.03
N TYR A 307 13.74 18.09 -22.11
CA TYR A 307 12.68 18.84 -21.43
C TYR A 307 11.70 19.50 -22.42
N THR A 308 12.21 20.21 -23.43
CA THR A 308 11.34 20.96 -24.37
C THR A 308 10.51 20.04 -25.26
N LYS A 309 10.94 18.79 -25.47
CA LYS A 309 10.14 17.75 -26.15
C LYS A 309 9.05 17.16 -25.24
N VAL A 310 9.39 16.90 -23.98
CA VAL A 310 8.51 16.21 -23.03
C VAL A 310 7.46 17.16 -22.41
N ALA A 311 7.84 18.40 -22.11
CA ALA A 311 6.98 19.41 -21.51
C ALA A 311 7.09 20.77 -22.21
N PRO A 312 6.65 20.88 -23.48
CA PRO A 312 6.79 22.10 -24.28
C PRO A 312 6.04 23.32 -23.72
N THR A 313 5.03 23.09 -22.88
CA THR A 313 4.25 24.13 -22.17
C THR A 313 4.39 24.03 -20.65
N GLY A 314 5.40 23.30 -20.17
CA GLY A 314 5.67 23.13 -18.74
C GLY A 314 6.16 24.41 -18.04
N PRO A 315 6.19 24.42 -16.70
CA PRO A 315 6.56 25.60 -15.92
C PRO A 315 7.96 26.15 -16.25
N ASN A 316 8.89 25.27 -16.63
CA ASN A 316 10.26 25.64 -16.96
C ASN A 316 10.52 25.70 -18.49
N ALA A 317 9.50 25.63 -19.34
CA ALA A 317 9.67 25.53 -20.79
C ALA A 317 10.44 26.70 -21.41
N LYS A 318 10.15 27.93 -20.96
CA LYS A 318 10.87 29.13 -21.44
C LYS A 318 12.35 29.09 -21.06
N GLU A 319 12.66 28.73 -19.82
CA GLU A 319 14.03 28.65 -19.32
C GLU A 319 14.80 27.51 -19.97
N ALA A 320 14.19 26.32 -20.06
CA ALA A 320 14.76 25.16 -20.73
C ALA A 320 15.06 25.47 -22.21
N GLN A 321 14.14 26.12 -22.92
CA GLN A 321 14.37 26.52 -24.31
C GLN A 321 15.52 27.53 -24.42
N ALA A 322 15.55 28.55 -23.55
CA ALA A 322 16.64 29.53 -23.56
C ALA A 322 18.01 28.88 -23.30
N ASN A 323 18.10 27.98 -22.31
CA ASN A 323 19.32 27.25 -22.02
C ASN A 323 19.72 26.32 -23.17
N TYR A 324 18.76 25.60 -23.77
CA TYR A 324 19.03 24.78 -24.94
C TYR A 324 19.57 25.62 -26.11
N GLU A 325 18.93 26.74 -26.44
CA GLU A 325 19.37 27.61 -27.53
C GLU A 325 20.77 28.20 -27.30
N ALA A 326 21.10 28.52 -26.04
CA ALA A 326 22.43 29.00 -25.66
C ALA A 326 23.51 27.91 -25.77
N LEU A 327 23.15 26.64 -25.60
CA LEU A 327 24.10 25.53 -25.52
C LEU A 327 24.07 24.59 -26.73
N LYS A 328 23.14 24.75 -27.67
CA LYS A 328 22.95 23.81 -28.80
C LYS A 328 24.16 23.65 -29.71
N SER A 329 25.12 24.57 -29.68
CA SER A 329 26.39 24.43 -30.42
C SER A 329 27.31 23.36 -29.85
N TYR A 330 27.14 22.96 -28.59
CA TYR A 330 27.98 21.96 -27.91
C TYR A 330 27.59 20.50 -28.18
N ILE A 331 26.47 20.26 -28.86
CA ILE A 331 25.96 18.91 -29.21
C ILE A 331 26.04 18.61 -30.72
N LYS A 332 26.88 19.36 -31.45
CA LYS A 332 27.10 19.17 -32.89
C LYS A 332 28.08 18.04 -33.19
#